data_AF-A0A964Z226-F1
#
_entry.id   AF-A0A964Z226-F1
#
_cell.length_a   1.000
_cell.length_b   1.000
_cell.length_c   1.000
_cell.angle_alpha   90.00
_cell.angle_beta   90.00
_cell.angle_gamma   90.00
#
_symmetry.space_group_name_H-M   'P 1'
#
loop_
_entity.id
_entity.type
_entity.pdbx_description
1 polymer ?
#
loop_
_entity_poly.entity_id
_entity_poly.type
_entity_poly.pdbx_seq_one_letter_code
_entity_poly.pdbx_strand_id
1 'polypeptide(L)'
;MVSFVKLPKPKVKDVSIKELSKKFNLNSNSDEVFINGVSNKSKEVNENELFIAVPGEKTHGAKFVQEAVKNGAKAVLTDSIGEELIDQNSIPVLVANEVQNIAGEISAYIYENPSQKMDVFGITGTNGKTTTAWLLKAGLENCGIPTGLLGTAGIDIPGFKLESERTTPEATELQKIFALAYENGAKVISMEVSSHALTLGRVNGTRFKAVGFTNLSQDHLDFHKNMQDYFEAKSRLFNVNFTKDSVITTNDSWGKKLAEIANINVENQVS
;
A
#
# COMPACT_ATOMS: atom_id res chain seq x y z
N MET A 1 -24.04 -5.65 14.06
CA MET A 1 -22.67 -5.29 14.49
C MET A 1 -21.73 -6.21 13.74
N VAL A 2 -21.18 -5.76 12.62
CA VAL A 2 -20.25 -6.58 11.83
C VAL A 2 -18.91 -6.53 12.57
N SER A 3 -18.44 -7.66 13.09
CA SER A 3 -17.10 -7.71 13.67
C SER A 3 -16.11 -7.58 12.53
N PHE A 4 -15.36 -6.48 12.47
CA PHE A 4 -14.17 -6.40 11.64
C PHE A 4 -13.26 -7.56 12.04
N VAL A 5 -13.12 -8.55 11.17
CA VAL A 5 -12.19 -9.65 11.40
C VAL A 5 -10.79 -9.05 11.31
N LYS A 6 -10.15 -8.88 12.47
CA LYS A 6 -8.75 -8.44 12.53
C LYS A 6 -7.93 -9.50 11.79
N LEU A 7 -7.32 -9.11 10.67
CA LEU A 7 -6.43 -10.01 9.93
C LEU A 7 -5.33 -10.52 10.86
N PRO A 8 -5.04 -11.84 10.85
CA PRO A 8 -3.96 -12.39 11.65
C PRO A 8 -2.63 -11.77 11.21
N LYS A 9 -1.64 -11.85 12.09
CA LYS A 9 -0.29 -11.39 11.77
C LYS A 9 0.37 -12.41 10.83
N PRO A 10 0.96 -11.97 9.69
CA PRO A 10 1.77 -12.82 8.82
C PRO A 10 2.93 -13.46 9.59
N LYS A 11 3.36 -14.65 9.16
CA LYS A 11 4.54 -15.34 9.67
C LYS A 11 5.78 -14.85 8.95
N VAL A 12 6.46 -13.88 9.55
CA VAL A 12 7.69 -13.27 9.01
C VAL A 12 8.81 -13.27 10.03
N LYS A 13 10.04 -13.11 9.55
CA LYS A 13 11.22 -12.99 10.42
C LYS A 13 11.18 -11.71 11.23
N ASP A 14 11.81 -11.77 12.40
CA ASP A 14 12.11 -10.59 13.20
C ASP A 14 13.12 -9.69 12.46
N VAL A 15 12.84 -8.39 12.46
CA VAL A 15 13.67 -7.33 11.89
C VAL A 15 14.11 -6.41 13.02
N SER A 16 15.40 -6.11 13.08
CA SER A 16 15.92 -5.14 14.05
C SER A 16 15.62 -3.71 13.61
N ILE A 17 15.25 -2.83 14.55
CA ILE A 17 15.09 -1.39 14.26
C ILE A 17 16.40 -0.73 13.79
N LYS A 18 17.56 -1.25 14.20
CA LYS A 18 18.88 -0.80 13.72
C LYS A 18 19.07 -1.10 12.24
N GLU A 19 18.58 -2.26 11.80
CA GLU A 19 18.61 -2.66 10.40
C GLU A 19 17.71 -1.75 9.56
N LEU A 20 16.49 -1.47 10.05
CA LEU A 20 15.59 -0.51 9.41
C LEU A 20 16.20 0.89 9.33
N SER A 21 16.76 1.40 10.43
CA SER A 21 17.41 2.71 10.49
C SER A 21 18.52 2.82 9.45
N LYS A 22 19.40 1.83 9.34
CA LYS A 22 20.47 1.81 8.33
C LYS A 22 19.92 1.72 6.91
N LYS A 23 18.95 0.85 6.67
CA LYS A 23 18.42 0.59 5.32
C LYS A 23 17.66 1.78 4.76
N PHE A 24 16.89 2.47 5.60
CA PHE A 24 16.02 3.58 5.21
C PHE A 24 16.57 4.96 5.63
N ASN A 25 17.82 5.02 6.12
CA ASN A 25 18.48 6.23 6.56
C ASN A 25 17.65 7.03 7.60
N LEU A 26 17.20 6.34 8.64
CA LEU A 26 16.37 6.90 9.71
C LEU A 26 17.22 7.24 10.92
N ASN A 27 16.91 8.33 11.61
CA ASN A 27 17.49 8.59 12.93
C ASN A 27 16.83 7.67 13.95
N SER A 28 17.60 7.10 14.87
CA SER A 28 17.08 6.24 15.93
C SER A 28 17.72 6.55 17.27
N ASN A 29 16.93 6.40 18.35
CA ASN A 29 17.40 6.52 19.72
C ASN A 29 17.69 5.16 20.39
N SER A 30 17.55 4.03 19.69
CA SER A 30 17.80 2.68 20.20
C SER A 30 18.15 1.68 19.09
N ASP A 31 18.87 0.60 19.43
CA ASP A 31 19.45 -0.34 18.45
C ASP A 31 19.04 -1.81 18.64
N GLU A 32 18.43 -2.19 19.78
CA GLU A 32 18.31 -3.61 20.20
C GLU A 32 16.87 -4.13 20.24
N VAL A 33 15.95 -3.50 19.50
CA VAL A 33 14.55 -3.93 19.43
C VAL A 33 14.25 -4.65 18.11
N PHE A 34 13.49 -5.73 18.24
CA PHE A 34 13.02 -6.55 17.13
C PHE A 34 11.51 -6.37 16.96
N ILE A 35 11.10 -6.34 15.69
CA ILE A 35 9.70 -6.24 15.25
C ILE A 35 9.45 -7.27 14.15
N ASN A 36 8.21 -7.73 14.01
CA ASN A 36 7.80 -8.66 12.96
C ASN A 36 6.42 -8.30 12.38
N GLY A 37 6.03 -7.03 12.48
CA GLY A 37 4.85 -6.51 11.82
C GLY A 37 4.78 -4.99 11.96
N VAL A 38 3.75 -4.41 11.37
CA VAL A 38 3.59 -2.96 11.30
C VAL A 38 2.12 -2.57 11.18
N SER A 39 1.76 -1.47 11.84
CA SER A 39 0.44 -0.85 11.75
C SER A 39 0.55 0.67 11.80
N ASN A 40 -0.35 1.37 11.11
CA ASN A 40 -0.53 2.83 11.22
C ASN A 40 -1.79 3.21 12.02
N LYS A 41 -2.51 2.22 12.56
CA LYS A 41 -3.68 2.38 13.42
C LYS A 41 -3.36 1.83 14.80
N SER A 42 -3.28 2.70 15.81
CA SER A 42 -2.90 2.34 17.19
C SER A 42 -3.73 1.19 17.76
N LYS A 43 -5.03 1.15 17.47
CA LYS A 43 -5.99 0.11 17.90
C LYS A 43 -5.77 -1.26 17.24
N GLU A 44 -5.12 -1.29 16.07
CA GLU A 44 -4.91 -2.51 15.30
C GLU A 44 -3.51 -3.11 15.48
N VAL A 45 -2.63 -2.39 16.19
CA VAL A 45 -1.31 -2.89 16.60
C VAL A 45 -1.44 -4.27 17.26
N ASN A 46 -0.51 -5.15 16.93
CA ASN A 46 -0.29 -6.43 17.59
C ASN A 46 1.05 -6.42 18.33
N GLU A 47 1.29 -7.44 19.15
CA GLU A 47 2.57 -7.64 19.82
C GLU A 47 3.73 -7.63 18.82
N ASN A 48 4.81 -6.94 19.18
CA ASN A 48 6.05 -6.83 18.41
C ASN A 48 5.87 -6.18 17.03
N GLU A 49 5.00 -5.17 16.94
CA GLU A 49 4.86 -4.35 15.73
C GLU A 49 5.53 -2.97 15.86
N LEU A 50 5.92 -2.43 14.71
CA LEU A 50 6.21 -1.02 14.52
C LEU A 50 4.91 -0.25 14.36
N PHE A 51 4.72 0.80 15.16
CA PHE A 51 3.65 1.76 14.92
C PHE A 51 4.15 2.89 14.02
N ILE A 52 3.53 3.08 12.84
CA ILE A 52 3.84 4.20 11.95
C ILE A 52 2.88 5.35 12.26
N ALA A 53 3.40 6.37 12.94
CA ALA A 53 2.71 7.58 13.31
C ALA A 53 2.86 8.63 12.19
N VAL A 54 1.91 8.67 11.26
CA VAL A 54 1.88 9.68 10.19
C VAL A 54 1.22 11.00 10.64
N PRO A 55 1.66 12.15 10.10
CA PRO A 55 0.89 13.38 10.21
C PRO A 55 -0.41 13.26 9.41
N GLY A 56 -1.54 13.53 10.05
CA GLY A 56 -2.86 13.58 9.39
C GLY A 56 -3.41 14.99 9.30
N GLU A 57 -4.46 15.20 8.52
CA GLU A 57 -5.09 16.52 8.31
C GLU A 57 -5.63 17.15 9.61
N LYS A 58 -6.14 16.32 10.53
CA LYS A 58 -6.78 16.78 11.78
C LYS A 58 -5.91 16.59 13.02
N THR A 59 -5.08 15.54 13.03
CA THR A 59 -4.28 15.16 14.19
C THR A 59 -3.02 14.42 13.76
N HIS A 60 -1.97 14.55 14.57
CA HIS A 60 -0.73 13.82 14.38
C HIS A 60 -0.83 12.40 14.98
N GLY A 61 -0.39 11.38 14.25
CA GLY A 61 -0.41 9.98 14.69
C GLY A 61 0.37 9.73 15.99
N ALA A 62 1.41 10.52 16.23
CA ALA A 62 2.25 10.42 17.44
C ALA A 62 1.46 10.60 18.75
N LYS A 63 0.32 11.31 18.71
CA LYS A 63 -0.57 11.47 19.88
C LYS A 63 -1.17 10.14 20.36
N PHE A 64 -1.13 9.09 19.55
CA PHE A 64 -1.69 7.78 19.86
C PHE A 64 -0.62 6.73 20.23
N VAL A 65 0.64 7.13 20.41
CA VAL A 65 1.74 6.20 20.74
C VAL A 65 1.47 5.44 22.04
N GLN A 66 0.92 6.09 23.06
CA GLN A 66 0.58 5.41 24.32
C GLN A 66 -0.48 4.31 24.14
N GLU A 67 -1.44 4.49 23.21
CA GLU A 67 -2.40 3.44 22.85
C GLU A 67 -1.72 2.31 22.07
N ALA A 68 -0.82 2.65 21.14
CA ALA A 68 -0.05 1.67 20.38
C ALA A 68 0.86 0.81 21.28
N VAL A 69 1.55 1.42 22.25
CA VAL A 69 2.39 0.73 23.26
C VAL A 69 1.54 -0.27 24.05
N LYS A 70 0.36 0.16 24.53
CA LYS A 70 -0.57 -0.72 25.26
C LYS A 70 -1.02 -1.92 24.43
N ASN A 71 -1.10 -1.77 23.11
CA ASN A 71 -1.50 -2.84 22.18
C ASN A 71 -0.31 -3.69 21.69
N GLY A 72 0.92 -3.40 22.14
CA GLY A 72 2.09 -4.23 21.88
C GLY A 72 3.12 -3.66 20.90
N ALA A 73 3.03 -2.36 20.56
CA ALA A 73 4.07 -1.70 19.77
C ALA A 73 5.42 -1.76 20.50
N LYS A 74 6.49 -2.07 19.75
CA LYS A 74 7.86 -2.14 20.27
C LYS A 74 8.75 -0.99 19.79
N ALA A 75 8.37 -0.34 18.71
CA ALA A 75 8.97 0.89 18.23
C ALA A 75 7.91 1.78 17.57
N VAL A 76 8.23 3.06 17.38
CA VAL A 76 7.42 3.99 16.59
C VAL A 76 8.27 4.63 15.48
N LEU A 77 7.70 4.77 14.29
CA LEU A 77 8.24 5.60 13.22
C LEU A 77 7.39 6.86 13.10
N THR A 78 8.02 8.03 13.11
CA THR A 78 7.37 9.34 13.04
C THR A 78 8.24 10.37 12.34
N ASP A 79 7.72 11.58 12.11
CA ASP A 79 8.52 12.74 11.71
C ASP A 79 9.03 13.52 12.93
N SER A 80 9.82 14.58 12.69
CA SER A 80 10.39 15.40 13.76
C SER A 80 9.33 16.07 14.63
N ILE A 81 8.17 16.44 14.05
CA ILE A 81 7.07 17.04 14.82
C ILE A 81 6.49 15.99 15.77
N GLY A 82 6.28 14.78 15.28
CA GLY A 82 5.78 13.69 16.11
C GLY A 82 6.79 13.20 17.14
N GLU A 83 8.10 13.29 16.87
CA GLU A 83 9.14 13.00 17.86
C GLU A 83 8.99 13.89 19.10
N GLU A 84 8.72 15.19 18.93
CA GLU A 84 8.48 16.13 20.03
C GLU A 84 7.22 15.81 20.86
N LEU A 85 6.26 15.08 20.26
CA LEU A 85 5.01 14.68 20.94
C LEU A 85 5.15 13.39 21.75
N ILE A 86 6.28 12.69 21.66
CA ILE A 86 6.50 11.37 22.25
C ILE A 86 7.46 11.49 23.44
N ASP A 87 7.09 10.88 24.57
CA ASP A 87 8.05 10.63 25.64
C ASP A 87 9.05 9.57 25.15
N GLN A 88 10.28 9.98 24.83
CA GLN A 88 11.31 9.10 24.28
C GLN A 88 11.75 7.98 25.23
N ASN A 89 11.42 8.06 26.52
CA ASN A 89 11.68 6.97 27.46
C ASN A 89 10.61 5.86 27.39
N SER A 90 9.47 6.12 26.73
CA SER A 90 8.34 5.19 26.68
C SER A 90 8.50 4.09 25.62
N ILE A 91 9.21 4.37 24.52
CA ILE A 91 9.39 3.46 23.39
C ILE A 91 10.51 3.96 22.47
N PRO A 92 11.31 3.07 21.83
CA PRO A 92 12.21 3.46 20.76
C PRO A 92 11.53 4.23 19.62
N VAL A 93 12.17 5.30 19.17
CA VAL A 93 11.68 6.20 18.14
C VAL A 93 12.61 6.15 16.93
N LEU A 94 12.01 5.97 15.75
CA LEU A 94 12.62 6.15 14.44
C LEU A 94 12.06 7.44 13.81
N VAL A 95 12.92 8.29 13.29
CA VAL A 95 12.53 9.59 12.72
C VAL A 95 12.86 9.65 11.23
N ALA A 96 11.88 10.09 10.44
CA ALA A 96 11.99 10.29 8.99
C ALA A 96 11.34 11.59 8.54
N ASN A 97 11.89 12.22 7.49
CA ASN A 97 11.32 13.46 6.95
C ASN A 97 9.99 13.23 6.21
N GLU A 98 9.83 12.11 5.52
CA GLU A 98 8.63 11.81 4.72
C GLU A 98 8.03 10.44 5.10
N VAL A 99 7.57 10.33 6.35
CA VAL A 99 7.03 9.07 6.92
C VAL A 99 6.02 8.40 6.00
N GLN A 100 5.11 9.18 5.41
CA GLN A 100 4.07 8.68 4.53
C GLN A 100 4.65 8.02 3.27
N ASN A 101 5.72 8.57 2.69
CA ASN A 101 6.31 8.08 1.45
C ASN A 101 7.08 6.77 1.66
N ILE A 102 7.73 6.61 2.82
CA ILE A 102 8.51 5.41 3.16
C ILE A 102 7.70 4.32 3.86
N ALA A 103 6.51 4.63 4.36
CA ALA A 103 5.68 3.68 5.12
C ALA A 103 5.42 2.39 4.34
N GLY A 104 5.16 2.49 3.04
CA GLY A 104 4.95 1.33 2.17
C GLY A 104 6.20 0.47 2.02
N GLU A 105 7.36 1.08 1.81
CA GLU A 105 8.63 0.36 1.62
C GLU A 105 9.12 -0.32 2.91
N ILE A 106 8.98 0.35 4.05
CA ILE A 106 9.26 -0.24 5.36
C ILE A 106 8.31 -1.41 5.63
N SER A 107 7.01 -1.24 5.34
CA SER A 107 6.04 -2.31 5.51
C SER A 107 6.32 -3.50 4.60
N ALA A 108 6.70 -3.25 3.35
CA ALA A 108 7.11 -4.29 2.42
C ALA A 108 8.36 -5.00 2.96
N TYR A 109 9.34 -4.28 3.50
CA TYR A 109 10.54 -4.88 4.06
C TYR A 109 10.25 -5.80 5.25
N ILE A 110 9.49 -5.32 6.23
CA ILE A 110 9.09 -6.09 7.42
C ILE A 110 8.33 -7.36 7.01
N TYR A 111 7.46 -7.25 6.01
CA TYR A 111 6.71 -8.39 5.49
C TYR A 111 7.43 -9.16 4.37
N GLU A 112 8.76 -9.00 4.25
CA GLU A 112 9.64 -9.72 3.33
C GLU A 112 9.28 -9.59 1.84
N ASN A 113 8.91 -8.38 1.42
CA ASN A 113 8.60 -7.96 0.05
C ASN A 113 7.59 -8.89 -0.67
N PRO A 114 6.35 -9.01 -0.16
CA PRO A 114 5.43 -10.04 -0.62
C PRO A 114 5.03 -9.89 -2.09
N SER A 115 4.95 -8.65 -2.60
CA SER A 115 4.69 -8.38 -4.03
C SER A 115 5.80 -8.82 -4.99
N GLN A 116 6.96 -9.22 -4.50
CA GLN A 116 8.04 -9.81 -5.30
C GLN A 116 8.00 -11.35 -5.29
N LYS A 117 7.14 -11.95 -4.46
CA LYS A 117 6.97 -13.40 -4.32
C LYS A 117 5.75 -13.93 -5.08
N MET A 118 4.92 -13.04 -5.61
CA MET A 118 3.73 -13.32 -6.42
C MET A 118 3.51 -12.19 -7.43
N ASP A 119 2.72 -12.43 -8.48
CA ASP A 119 2.42 -11.38 -9.46
C ASP A 119 1.32 -10.46 -8.93
N VAL A 120 1.50 -9.14 -9.05
CA VAL A 120 0.49 -8.14 -8.68
C VAL A 120 0.13 -7.29 -9.88
N PHE A 121 -1.15 -7.25 -10.25
CA PHE A 121 -1.68 -6.41 -11.32
C PHE A 121 -2.46 -5.23 -10.73
N GLY A 122 -2.06 -4.01 -11.08
CA GLY A 122 -2.69 -2.79 -10.59
C GLY A 122 -3.54 -2.13 -11.67
N ILE A 123 -4.83 -1.87 -11.41
CA ILE A 123 -5.73 -1.21 -12.35
C ILE A 123 -6.09 0.19 -11.83
N THR A 124 -5.79 1.22 -12.62
CA THR A 124 -6.22 2.60 -12.37
C THR A 124 -7.07 3.18 -13.50
N GLY A 125 -7.69 4.31 -13.22
CA GLY A 125 -8.64 5.02 -14.09
C GLY A 125 -9.82 5.58 -13.31
N THR A 126 -10.69 6.36 -13.96
CA THR A 126 -11.93 6.84 -13.32
C THR A 126 -12.92 5.69 -13.23
N ASN A 127 -13.30 5.10 -14.36
CA ASN A 127 -14.30 4.04 -14.44
C ASN A 127 -13.72 2.70 -14.89
N GLY A 128 -14.35 1.60 -14.48
CA GLY A 128 -14.01 0.25 -14.94
C GLY A 128 -12.90 -0.46 -14.16
N LYS A 129 -12.29 0.17 -13.14
CA LYS A 129 -11.27 -0.48 -12.27
C LYS A 129 -11.78 -1.80 -11.69
N THR A 130 -12.94 -1.75 -11.02
CA THR A 130 -13.58 -2.92 -10.41
C THR A 130 -13.88 -4.00 -11.46
N THR A 131 -14.55 -3.64 -12.56
CA THR A 131 -14.89 -4.61 -13.62
C THR A 131 -13.65 -5.29 -14.19
N THR A 132 -12.61 -4.52 -14.55
CA THR A 132 -11.36 -5.07 -15.07
C THR A 132 -10.65 -5.95 -14.04
N ALA A 133 -10.61 -5.54 -12.77
CA ALA A 133 -9.99 -6.33 -11.71
C ALA A 133 -10.69 -7.69 -11.53
N TRP A 134 -12.03 -7.72 -11.59
CA TRP A 134 -12.82 -8.94 -11.52
C TRP A 134 -12.65 -9.83 -12.75
N LEU A 135 -12.65 -9.25 -13.95
CA LEU A 135 -12.42 -10.02 -15.19
C LEU A 135 -11.03 -10.66 -15.20
N LEU A 136 -10.01 -9.95 -14.74
CA LEU A 136 -8.66 -10.50 -14.58
C LEU A 136 -8.64 -11.66 -13.59
N LYS A 137 -9.25 -11.50 -12.41
CA LYS A 137 -9.38 -12.59 -11.42
C LYS A 137 -10.07 -13.80 -12.04
N ALA A 138 -11.24 -13.60 -12.63
CA ALA A 138 -12.04 -14.68 -13.19
C ALA A 138 -11.28 -15.43 -14.29
N GLY A 139 -10.61 -14.72 -15.20
CA GLY A 139 -9.80 -15.33 -16.26
C GLY A 139 -8.66 -16.19 -15.70
N LEU A 140 -7.91 -15.68 -14.71
CA LEU A 140 -6.81 -16.40 -14.07
C LEU A 140 -7.29 -17.62 -13.28
N GLU A 141 -8.40 -17.51 -12.56
CA GLU A 141 -8.98 -18.63 -11.83
C GLU A 141 -9.51 -19.73 -12.77
N ASN A 142 -10.07 -19.37 -13.94
CA ASN A 142 -10.43 -20.33 -14.98
C ASN A 142 -9.21 -21.05 -15.57
N CYS A 143 -8.02 -20.45 -15.49
CA CYS A 143 -6.75 -21.08 -15.83
C CYS A 143 -6.14 -21.88 -14.65
N GLY A 144 -6.85 -22.01 -13.52
CA GLY A 144 -6.37 -22.73 -12.33
C GLY A 144 -5.34 -21.98 -11.50
N ILE A 145 -5.22 -20.65 -11.67
CA ILE A 145 -4.25 -19.83 -10.93
C ILE A 145 -4.92 -19.23 -9.68
N PRO A 146 -4.47 -19.57 -8.46
CA PRO A 146 -5.01 -18.99 -7.23
C PRO A 146 -4.81 -17.47 -7.20
N THR A 147 -5.90 -16.71 -7.26
CA THR A 147 -5.86 -15.26 -7.48
C THR A 147 -6.64 -14.52 -6.39
N GLY A 148 -5.99 -13.56 -5.75
CA GLY A 148 -6.65 -12.63 -4.83
C GLY A 148 -7.17 -11.37 -5.53
N LEU A 149 -8.15 -10.71 -4.90
CA LEU A 149 -8.75 -9.46 -5.35
C LEU A 149 -8.75 -8.43 -4.22
N LEU A 150 -8.30 -7.22 -4.52
CA LEU A 150 -8.38 -6.08 -3.61
C LEU A 150 -9.05 -4.90 -4.33
N GLY A 151 -10.15 -4.40 -3.81
CA GLY A 151 -10.82 -3.27 -4.43
C GLY A 151 -12.04 -2.77 -3.68
N THR A 152 -12.86 -2.01 -4.40
CA THR A 152 -14.10 -1.40 -3.86
C THR A 152 -15.11 -2.47 -3.42
N ALA A 153 -15.10 -3.63 -4.06
CA ALA A 153 -15.97 -4.77 -3.72
C ALA A 153 -15.52 -5.55 -2.48
N GLY A 154 -14.38 -5.19 -1.86
CA GLY A 154 -13.80 -5.88 -0.73
C GLY A 154 -12.42 -6.45 -1.00
N ILE A 155 -11.94 -7.23 -0.04
CA ILE A 155 -10.71 -8.00 -0.11
C ILE A 155 -11.11 -9.48 -0.13
N ASP A 156 -10.69 -10.20 -1.17
CA ASP A 156 -10.98 -11.62 -1.36
C ASP A 156 -9.68 -12.31 -1.76
N ILE A 157 -9.00 -12.88 -0.76
CA ILE A 157 -7.73 -13.60 -0.91
C ILE A 157 -7.92 -15.04 -0.42
N PRO A 158 -7.07 -16.00 -0.83
CA PRO A 158 -7.16 -17.35 -0.30
C PRO A 158 -7.25 -17.38 1.24
N GLY A 159 -8.30 -18.00 1.76
CA GLY A 159 -8.58 -18.11 3.20
C GLY A 159 -9.31 -16.92 3.86
N PHE A 160 -9.41 -15.75 3.21
CA PHE A 160 -10.01 -14.57 3.83
C PHE A 160 -10.89 -13.77 2.86
N LYS A 161 -12.07 -13.38 3.34
CA LYS A 161 -12.97 -12.45 2.66
C LYS A 161 -13.43 -11.36 3.61
N LEU A 162 -13.16 -10.11 3.25
CA LEU A 162 -13.38 -8.94 4.10
C LEU A 162 -14.01 -7.81 3.31
N GLU A 163 -14.77 -6.98 4.02
CA GLU A 163 -15.14 -5.66 3.51
C GLU A 163 -13.89 -4.76 3.45
N SER A 164 -13.84 -3.86 2.48
CA SER A 164 -12.75 -2.90 2.36
C SER A 164 -13.23 -1.51 2.78
N GLU A 165 -12.50 -0.85 3.69
CA GLU A 165 -12.77 0.54 4.07
C GLU A 165 -12.46 1.53 2.93
N ARG A 166 -11.57 1.15 2.00
CA ARG A 166 -11.06 1.99 0.91
C ARG A 166 -10.94 1.16 -0.37
N THR A 167 -11.03 1.80 -1.54
CA THR A 167 -10.71 1.11 -2.81
C THR A 167 -9.28 0.56 -2.82
N THR A 168 -8.34 1.25 -2.17
CA THR A 168 -6.96 0.79 -1.97
C THR A 168 -6.58 0.98 -0.49
N PRO A 169 -6.27 -0.11 0.24
CA PRO A 169 -5.88 -0.06 1.66
C PRO A 169 -4.67 0.84 1.94
N GLU A 170 -4.49 1.23 3.21
CA GLU A 170 -3.29 1.96 3.65
C GLU A 170 -2.03 1.10 3.46
N ALA A 171 -0.85 1.73 3.36
CA ALA A 171 0.38 1.04 2.95
C ALA A 171 0.75 -0.15 3.85
N THR A 172 0.58 0.02 5.17
CA THR A 172 0.82 -1.01 6.20
C THR A 172 -0.11 -2.20 6.05
N GLU A 173 -1.39 -1.93 5.85
CA GLU A 173 -2.44 -2.93 5.65
C GLU A 173 -2.28 -3.67 4.32
N LEU A 174 -1.96 -2.94 3.24
CA LEU A 174 -1.75 -3.51 1.92
C LEU A 174 -0.64 -4.55 1.91
N GLN A 175 0.52 -4.24 2.51
CA GLN A 175 1.63 -5.19 2.58
C GLN A 175 1.32 -6.38 3.50
N LYS A 176 0.57 -6.16 4.58
CA LYS A 176 0.06 -7.25 5.44
C LYS A 176 -0.87 -8.20 4.67
N ILE A 177 -1.82 -7.66 3.90
CA ILE A 177 -2.73 -8.44 3.05
C ILE A 177 -1.95 -9.25 2.02
N PHE A 178 -0.94 -8.65 1.37
CA PHE A 178 -0.10 -9.37 0.42
C PHE A 178 0.67 -10.52 1.04
N ALA A 179 1.24 -10.32 2.23
CA ALA A 179 1.93 -11.38 2.95
C ALA A 179 0.99 -12.54 3.30
N LEU A 180 -0.20 -12.24 3.81
CA LEU A 180 -1.22 -13.27 4.08
C LEU A 180 -1.67 -13.98 2.81
N ALA A 181 -1.91 -13.26 1.72
CA ALA A 181 -2.32 -13.87 0.46
C ALA A 181 -1.25 -14.85 -0.04
N TYR A 182 0.03 -14.44 -0.01
CA TYR A 182 1.15 -15.31 -0.37
C TYR A 182 1.25 -16.54 0.54
N GLU A 183 1.16 -16.36 1.86
CA GLU A 183 1.17 -17.46 2.85
C GLU A 183 0.03 -18.47 2.61
N ASN A 184 -1.11 -18.00 2.13
CA ASN A 184 -2.28 -18.83 1.83
C ASN A 184 -2.30 -19.31 0.36
N GLY A 185 -1.19 -19.18 -0.36
CA GLY A 185 -0.97 -19.80 -1.66
C GLY A 185 -1.42 -18.99 -2.87
N ALA A 186 -1.76 -17.70 -2.70
CA ALA A 186 -2.01 -16.82 -3.85
C ALA A 186 -0.77 -16.76 -4.76
N LYS A 187 -1.01 -16.86 -6.06
CA LYS A 187 0.01 -16.69 -7.10
C LYS A 187 -0.10 -15.34 -7.79
N VAL A 188 -1.32 -14.80 -7.81
CA VAL A 188 -1.62 -13.51 -8.42
C VAL A 188 -2.50 -12.68 -7.48
N ILE A 189 -2.31 -11.37 -7.50
CA ILE A 189 -3.28 -10.38 -7.00
C ILE A 189 -3.74 -9.50 -8.15
N SER A 190 -5.05 -9.35 -8.29
CA SER A 190 -5.69 -8.31 -9.09
C SER A 190 -6.18 -7.20 -8.17
N MET A 191 -5.72 -5.96 -8.34
CA MET A 191 -6.09 -4.88 -7.42
C MET A 191 -6.44 -3.55 -8.09
N GLU A 192 -7.39 -2.85 -7.48
CA GLU A 192 -7.70 -1.46 -7.81
C GLU A 192 -6.70 -0.48 -7.18
N VAL A 193 -6.14 0.42 -7.99
CA VAL A 193 -5.21 1.47 -7.56
C VAL A 193 -5.88 2.83 -7.76
N SER A 194 -6.41 3.40 -6.69
CA SER A 194 -7.04 4.73 -6.72
C SER A 194 -6.01 5.85 -6.86
N SER A 195 -6.44 7.02 -7.37
CA SER A 195 -5.56 8.21 -7.42
C SER A 195 -5.16 8.66 -6.02
N HIS A 196 -6.08 8.57 -5.05
CA HIS A 196 -5.80 8.84 -3.64
C HIS A 196 -4.64 7.98 -3.13
N ALA A 197 -4.62 6.68 -3.46
CA ALA A 197 -3.55 5.79 -3.05
C ALA A 197 -2.18 6.18 -3.62
N LEU A 198 -2.16 6.67 -4.86
CA LEU A 198 -0.93 7.15 -5.51
C LEU A 198 -0.46 8.49 -4.95
N THR A 199 -1.39 9.41 -4.66
CA THR A 199 -1.07 10.68 -4.00
C THR A 199 -0.56 10.46 -2.58
N LEU A 200 -1.15 9.52 -1.84
CA LEU A 200 -0.84 9.25 -0.43
C LEU A 200 0.24 8.18 -0.22
N GLY A 201 0.91 7.72 -1.29
CA GLY A 201 2.02 6.77 -1.20
C GLY A 201 1.65 5.34 -0.74
N ARG A 202 0.37 4.97 -0.76
CA ARG A 202 -0.12 3.68 -0.23
C ARG A 202 0.48 2.46 -0.93
N VAL A 203 0.87 2.61 -2.20
CA VAL A 203 1.42 1.53 -3.01
C VAL A 203 2.95 1.56 -3.14
N ASN A 204 3.67 2.49 -2.50
CA ASN A 204 5.11 2.71 -2.73
C ASN A 204 5.99 1.45 -2.49
N GLY A 205 5.60 0.57 -1.56
CA GLY A 205 6.27 -0.71 -1.32
C GLY A 205 5.90 -1.85 -2.27
N THR A 206 5.08 -1.59 -3.29
CA THR A 206 4.55 -2.62 -4.19
C THR A 206 5.36 -2.66 -5.48
N ARG A 207 5.70 -3.88 -5.92
CA ARG A 207 6.15 -4.14 -7.29
C ARG A 207 5.03 -4.80 -8.06
N PHE A 208 4.70 -4.24 -9.20
CA PHE A 208 3.64 -4.73 -10.06
C PHE A 208 4.24 -5.54 -11.20
N LYS A 209 3.56 -6.63 -11.56
CA LYS A 209 3.85 -7.40 -12.77
C LYS A 209 3.47 -6.60 -14.01
N ALA A 210 2.29 -5.99 -13.99
CA ALA A 210 1.86 -5.01 -14.98
C ALA A 210 0.82 -4.07 -14.36
N VAL A 211 0.63 -2.90 -14.98
CA VAL A 211 -0.40 -1.92 -14.57
C VAL A 211 -1.29 -1.52 -15.73
N GLY A 212 -2.58 -1.31 -15.46
CA GLY A 212 -3.59 -0.98 -16.45
C GLY A 212 -4.18 0.42 -16.25
N PHE A 213 -4.37 1.17 -17.34
CA PHE A 213 -5.15 2.41 -17.36
C PHE A 213 -6.43 2.24 -18.17
N THR A 214 -7.59 2.49 -17.58
CA THR A 214 -8.88 2.32 -18.26
C THR A 214 -9.37 3.58 -18.98
N ASN A 215 -9.48 4.72 -18.29
CA ASN A 215 -9.96 6.01 -18.81
C ASN A 215 -9.75 7.11 -17.75
N LEU A 216 -9.91 8.37 -18.15
CA LEU A 216 -10.03 9.50 -17.22
C LEU A 216 -11.17 10.45 -17.62
N SER A 217 -12.13 10.61 -16.70
CA SER A 217 -13.19 11.61 -16.75
C SER A 217 -13.27 12.39 -15.43
N GLN A 218 -13.99 13.51 -15.44
CA GLN A 218 -14.13 14.38 -14.26
C GLN A 218 -14.72 13.64 -13.06
N ASP A 219 -13.92 13.56 -11.99
CA ASP A 219 -14.23 12.93 -10.70
C ASP A 219 -13.18 13.39 -9.67
N HIS A 220 -13.46 13.20 -8.38
CA HIS A 220 -12.52 13.44 -7.26
C HIS A 220 -11.87 14.84 -7.20
N LEU A 221 -12.53 15.88 -7.71
CA LEU A 221 -12.02 17.26 -7.67
C LEU A 221 -12.21 17.96 -6.31
N ASP A 222 -12.85 17.29 -5.37
CA ASP A 222 -12.86 17.61 -3.94
C ASP A 222 -11.50 17.31 -3.27
N PHE A 223 -10.72 16.41 -3.84
CA PHE A 223 -9.37 16.06 -3.39
C PHE A 223 -8.27 16.60 -4.33
N HIS A 224 -8.45 16.46 -5.66
CA HIS A 224 -7.50 16.96 -6.65
C HIS A 224 -7.87 18.39 -7.06
N LYS A 225 -6.90 19.31 -7.13
CA LYS A 225 -7.22 20.73 -7.42
C LYS A 225 -7.85 20.94 -8.79
N ASN A 226 -7.51 20.09 -9.75
CA ASN A 226 -7.98 20.14 -11.12
C ASN A 226 -7.77 18.78 -11.82
N MET A 227 -8.23 18.67 -13.07
CA MET A 227 -8.08 17.45 -13.88
C MET A 227 -6.63 17.05 -14.19
N GLN A 228 -5.73 18.02 -14.30
CA GLN A 228 -4.31 17.77 -14.55
C GLN A 228 -3.64 17.16 -13.31
N ASP A 229 -3.91 17.67 -12.11
CA ASP A 229 -3.46 17.06 -10.84
C ASP A 229 -3.98 15.62 -10.71
N TYR A 230 -5.25 15.39 -11.07
CA TYR A 230 -5.85 14.04 -11.04
C TYR A 230 -5.20 13.08 -12.04
N PHE A 231 -4.89 13.55 -13.25
CA PHE A 231 -4.13 12.81 -14.25
C PHE A 231 -2.71 12.48 -13.76
N GLU A 232 -2.01 13.47 -13.22
CA GLU A 232 -0.65 13.32 -12.69
C GLU A 232 -0.59 12.33 -11.53
N ALA A 233 -1.61 12.30 -10.67
CA ALA A 233 -1.70 11.31 -9.62
C ALA A 233 -1.74 9.87 -10.20
N LYS A 234 -2.53 9.63 -11.26
CA LYS A 234 -2.62 8.30 -11.89
C LYS A 234 -1.37 7.94 -12.70
N SER A 235 -0.78 8.90 -13.40
CA SER A 235 0.40 8.65 -14.25
C SER A 235 1.62 8.18 -13.44
N ARG A 236 1.70 8.50 -12.15
CA ARG A 236 2.73 7.99 -11.23
C ARG A 236 2.85 6.47 -11.21
N LEU A 237 1.74 5.74 -11.46
CA LEU A 237 1.76 4.28 -11.51
C LEU A 237 2.55 3.73 -12.73
N PHE A 238 2.71 4.53 -13.78
CA PHE A 238 3.33 4.16 -15.06
C PHE A 238 4.81 4.56 -15.09
N ASN A 239 5.56 4.05 -14.09
CA ASN A 239 6.97 4.34 -13.87
C ASN A 239 7.73 3.04 -13.55
N VAL A 240 8.98 2.96 -14.01
CA VAL A 240 9.95 1.87 -13.76
C VAL A 240 10.12 1.50 -12.28
N ASN A 241 9.84 2.41 -11.35
CA ASN A 241 9.86 2.13 -9.91
C ASN A 241 8.75 1.13 -9.49
N PHE A 242 7.63 1.10 -10.22
CA PHE A 242 6.50 0.22 -9.95
C PHE A 242 6.48 -1.02 -10.83
N THR A 243 6.71 -0.84 -12.13
CA THR A 243 6.60 -1.91 -13.15
C THR A 243 7.41 -1.55 -14.39
N LYS A 244 7.70 -2.54 -15.23
CA LYS A 244 8.22 -2.32 -16.60
C LYS A 244 7.16 -2.48 -17.68
N ASP A 245 5.99 -3.00 -17.33
CA ASP A 245 4.96 -3.36 -18.29
C ASP A 245 3.64 -2.65 -17.94
N SER A 246 2.98 -2.10 -18.97
CA SER A 246 1.67 -1.48 -18.83
C SER A 246 0.74 -1.70 -20.03
N VAL A 247 -0.56 -1.65 -19.73
CA VAL A 247 -1.64 -1.69 -20.71
C VAL A 247 -2.43 -0.40 -20.59
N ILE A 248 -2.50 0.37 -21.67
CA ILE A 248 -3.16 1.68 -21.68
C ILE A 248 -4.24 1.69 -22.74
N THR A 249 -5.48 1.94 -22.33
CA THR A 249 -6.57 2.25 -23.27
C THR A 249 -6.38 3.65 -23.82
N THR A 250 -6.27 3.78 -25.15
CA THR A 250 -6.00 5.07 -25.83
C THR A 250 -7.24 5.67 -26.52
N ASN A 251 -8.44 5.32 -26.06
CA ASN A 251 -9.69 5.76 -26.67
C ASN A 251 -10.02 7.23 -26.39
N ASP A 252 -9.49 7.80 -25.30
CA ASP A 252 -9.62 9.20 -24.93
C ASP A 252 -8.28 9.96 -25.04
N SER A 253 -8.33 11.29 -24.91
CA SER A 253 -7.13 12.13 -24.98
C SER A 253 -6.15 11.90 -23.82
N TRP A 254 -6.64 11.48 -22.65
CA TRP A 254 -5.82 11.22 -21.47
C TRP A 254 -5.03 9.92 -21.60
N GLY A 255 -5.65 8.87 -22.13
CA GLY A 255 -4.99 7.60 -22.42
C GLY A 255 -3.89 7.77 -23.47
N LYS A 256 -4.16 8.54 -24.54
CA LYS A 256 -3.14 8.91 -25.53
C LYS A 256 -1.97 9.67 -24.88
N LYS A 257 -2.28 10.71 -24.10
CA LYS A 257 -1.28 11.48 -23.35
C LYS A 257 -0.47 10.59 -22.39
N LEU A 258 -1.11 9.64 -21.72
CA LEU A 258 -0.43 8.72 -20.80
C LEU A 258 0.52 7.79 -21.56
N ALA A 259 0.09 7.23 -22.69
CA ALA A 259 0.92 6.36 -23.51
C ALA A 259 2.17 7.07 -24.05
N GLU A 260 2.09 8.38 -24.32
CA GLU A 260 3.24 9.19 -24.76
C GLU A 260 4.27 9.43 -23.65
N ILE A 261 3.84 9.59 -22.39
CA ILE A 261 4.72 9.92 -21.26
C ILE A 261 5.14 8.71 -20.43
N ALA A 262 4.50 7.55 -20.62
CA ALA A 262 4.81 6.33 -19.89
C ALA A 262 6.21 5.85 -20.25
N ASN A 263 7.13 5.92 -19.29
CA ASN A 263 8.54 5.53 -19.48
C ASN A 263 8.75 4.02 -19.26
N ILE A 264 7.82 3.19 -19.73
CA ILE A 264 7.78 1.73 -19.54
C ILE A 264 7.27 1.07 -20.83
N ASN A 265 7.35 -0.26 -20.94
CA ASN A 265 6.77 -0.95 -22.09
C ASN A 265 5.25 -0.70 -22.13
N VAL A 266 4.76 -0.16 -23.24
CA VAL A 266 3.34 0.11 -23.45
C VAL A 266 2.79 -0.83 -24.51
N GLU A 267 1.82 -1.67 -24.12
CA GLU A 267 0.95 -2.36 -25.08
C GLU A 267 -0.29 -1.49 -25.32
N ASN A 268 -0.37 -0.88 -26.51
CA ASN A 268 -1.51 -0.03 -26.90
C ASN A 268 -2.69 -0.90 -27.33
N GLN A 269 -3.82 -0.80 -26.62
CA GLN A 269 -5.08 -1.37 -27.10
C GLN A 269 -5.84 -0.30 -27.89
N VAL A 270 -5.79 -0.43 -29.22
CA VAL A 270 -6.70 0.28 -30.13
C VAL A 270 -7.90 -0.63 -30.36
N SER A 271 -9.10 -0.16 -30.03
CA SER A 271 -10.35 -0.85 -30.36
C SER A 271 -10.61 -0.88 -31.87
#